data_AF-A0A3M0XKB0-F1
#
_entry.id   AF-A0A3M0XKB0-F1
#
_cell.length_a   1.000
_cell.length_b   1.000
_cell.length_c   1.000
_cell.angle_alpha   90.00
_cell.angle_beta   90.00
_cell.angle_gamma   90.00
#
_symmetry.space_group_name_H-M   'P 1'
#
loop_
_entity.id
_entity.type
_entity.pdbx_description
1 polymer ?
#
loop_
_entity_poly.entity_id
_entity_poly.type
_entity_poly.pdbx_seq_one_letter_code
_entity_poly.pdbx_strand_id
1 'polypeptide(L)'
;MGNVSKFGQVYLLNIKMLDAEKVKVVASESMKISGGEAELVDAVPIATRKVFGKAAPLMLGSKAAGVQAAAAGAQPPAAGIAGASAEKQTPAMKKWGHITFWTGVGCLAIGGVGLGLGKAAADDYKKGDISAWDKSRNWTGVGFAALGVGAALAITGVVLWTLSPSEPESGVAIVPAWNGGDAVISIAGRF
;
A
#
# COMPACT_ATOMS: atom_id res chain seq x y z
N MET A 1 -7.77 -8.01 12.25
CA MET A 1 -7.20 -7.57 13.54
C MET A 1 -8.20 -7.90 14.65
N GLY A 2 -7.73 -8.31 15.84
CA GLY A 2 -8.59 -8.60 16.99
C GLY A 2 -8.12 -7.87 18.23
N ASN A 3 -9.05 -7.44 19.08
CA ASN A 3 -8.77 -6.89 20.41
C ASN A 3 -9.50 -7.74 21.46
N VAL A 4 -8.83 -8.03 22.58
CA VAL A 4 -9.39 -8.70 23.74
C VAL A 4 -9.36 -7.73 24.91
N SER A 5 -10.51 -7.48 25.53
CA SER A 5 -10.61 -6.64 26.72
C SER A 5 -11.24 -7.41 27.88
N LYS A 6 -10.63 -7.35 29.06
CA LYS A 6 -11.10 -8.03 30.27
C LYS A 6 -11.85 -7.06 31.17
N PHE A 7 -13.06 -7.42 31.56
CA PHE A 7 -13.89 -6.67 32.50
C PHE A 7 -14.32 -7.60 33.64
N GLY A 8 -13.53 -7.60 34.73
CA GLY A 8 -13.73 -8.51 35.85
C GLY A 8 -13.53 -9.98 35.43
N GLN A 9 -14.60 -10.77 35.54
CA GLN A 9 -14.66 -12.20 35.18
C GLN A 9 -15.12 -12.46 33.73
N VAL A 10 -15.21 -11.41 32.91
CA VAL A 10 -15.72 -11.50 31.54
C VAL A 10 -14.68 -11.00 30.55
N TYR A 11 -14.48 -11.74 29.47
CA TYR A 11 -13.69 -11.32 28.32
C TYR A 11 -14.61 -10.84 27.19
N LEU A 12 -14.24 -9.70 26.60
CA LEU A 12 -14.84 -9.18 25.37
C LEU A 12 -13.82 -9.38 24.24
N LEU A 13 -14.15 -10.28 23.32
CA LEU A 13 -13.37 -10.52 22.11
C LEU A 13 -14.02 -9.78 20.95
N ASN A 14 -13.30 -8.84 20.35
CA ASN A 14 -13.72 -8.11 19.15
C ASN A 14 -12.78 -8.46 18.00
N ILE A 15 -13.30 -9.16 16.98
CA ILE A 15 -12.54 -9.51 15.77
C ILE A 15 -13.10 -8.70 14.61
N LYS A 16 -12.22 -7.94 13.95
CA LYS A 16 -12.52 -7.15 12.75
C LYS A 16 -11.75 -7.70 11.55
N MET A 17 -12.48 -7.97 10.47
CA MET A 17 -11.92 -8.23 9.15
C MET A 17 -11.82 -6.91 8.39
N LEU A 18 -10.62 -6.61 7.92
CA LEU A 18 -10.31 -5.40 7.17
C LEU A 18 -10.06 -5.77 5.71
N ASP A 19 -10.65 -5.00 4.81
CA ASP A 19 -10.20 -4.93 3.42
C ASP A 19 -8.88 -4.15 3.42
N ALA A 20 -7.77 -4.83 3.13
CA ALA A 20 -6.43 -4.24 3.16
C ALA A 20 -6.25 -3.13 2.11
N GLU A 21 -7.02 -3.19 1.03
CA GLU A 21 -6.98 -2.21 -0.05
C GLU A 21 -7.72 -0.93 0.35
N LYS A 22 -8.95 -1.09 0.87
CA LYS A 22 -9.84 0.03 1.20
C LYS A 22 -9.67 0.56 2.61
N VAL A 23 -8.93 -0.15 3.47
CA VAL A 23 -8.82 0.12 4.92
C VAL A 23 -10.20 0.28 5.55
N LYS A 24 -11.15 -0.56 5.11
CA LYS A 24 -12.52 -0.57 5.63
C LYS A 24 -12.76 -1.88 6.36
N VAL A 25 -13.47 -1.78 7.48
CA VAL A 25 -13.95 -2.96 8.20
C VAL A 25 -15.08 -3.57 7.37
N VAL A 26 -14.86 -4.77 6.83
CA VAL A 26 -15.83 -5.50 6.00
C VAL A 26 -16.80 -6.27 6.88
N ALA A 27 -16.29 -6.84 7.98
CA ALA A 27 -17.08 -7.56 8.95
C ALA A 27 -16.45 -7.41 10.33
N SER A 28 -17.29 -7.35 11.37
CA SER A 28 -16.84 -7.41 12.76
C SER A 28 -17.76 -8.30 13.57
N GLU A 29 -17.19 -9.08 14.49
CA GLU A 29 -17.93 -9.86 15.47
C GLU A 29 -17.41 -9.52 16.87
N SER A 30 -18.34 -9.24 17.78
CA SER A 30 -18.04 -9.05 19.19
C SER A 30 -18.71 -10.15 19.99
N MET A 31 -17.93 -10.87 20.80
CA MET A 31 -18.41 -11.98 21.61
C MET A 31 -18.06 -11.74 23.07
N LYS A 32 -19.07 -11.88 23.95
CA LYS A 32 -18.90 -11.87 25.40
C LYS A 32 -18.68 -13.29 25.88
N ILE A 33 -17.55 -13.53 26.55
CA ILE A 33 -17.15 -14.84 27.05
C ILE A 33 -17.11 -14.73 28.57
N SER A 34 -18.00 -15.48 29.23
CA SER A 34 -18.04 -15.56 30.69
C SER A 34 -17.31 -16.86 31.06
N GLY A 35 -16.07 -16.74 31.51
CA GLY A 35 -15.16 -17.88 31.68
C GLY A 35 -13.71 -17.44 31.91
N GLY A 36 -12.84 -18.42 32.11
CA GLY A 36 -11.40 -18.22 32.20
C GLY A 36 -10.74 -18.06 30.84
N GLU A 37 -9.41 -18.17 30.83
CA GLU A 37 -8.59 -18.05 29.63
C GLU A 37 -8.78 -19.24 28.67
N ALA A 38 -9.09 -20.43 29.20
CA ALA A 38 -9.36 -21.61 28.40
C ALA A 38 -10.58 -21.43 27.49
N GLU A 39 -11.69 -20.90 28.04
CA GLU A 39 -12.90 -20.62 27.28
C GLU A 39 -12.72 -19.50 26.25
N LEU A 40 -11.81 -18.55 26.52
CA LEU A 40 -11.44 -17.53 25.55
C LEU A 40 -10.75 -18.16 24.34
N VAL A 41 -9.77 -19.04 24.56
CA VAL A 41 -9.01 -19.70 23.49
C VAL A 41 -9.94 -20.55 22.62
N ASP A 42 -10.88 -21.28 23.22
CA ASP A 42 -11.88 -22.08 22.50
C ASP A 42 -12.87 -21.21 21.70
N ALA A 43 -13.16 -20.00 22.18
CA ALA A 43 -14.06 -19.07 21.49
C ALA A 43 -13.43 -18.39 20.26
N VAL A 44 -12.10 -18.25 20.19
CA VAL A 44 -11.40 -17.60 19.05
C VAL A 44 -11.71 -18.26 17.70
N PRO A 45 -11.56 -19.59 17.50
CA PRO A 45 -11.86 -20.22 16.22
C PRO A 45 -13.34 -20.11 15.84
N ILE A 46 -14.24 -20.12 16.83
CA ILE A 46 -15.69 -19.95 16.61
C ILE A 46 -15.99 -18.53 16.11
N ALA A 47 -15.46 -17.51 16.78
CA ALA A 47 -15.62 -16.12 16.39
C ALA A 47 -15.00 -15.84 15.02
N THR A 48 -13.83 -16.43 14.74
CA THR A 48 -13.17 -16.33 13.42
C THR A 48 -14.05 -16.91 12.32
N ARG A 49 -14.59 -18.13 12.48
CA ARG A 49 -15.49 -18.73 11.49
C ARG A 49 -16.73 -17.87 11.24
N LYS A 50 -17.30 -17.26 12.28
CA LYS A 50 -18.44 -16.34 12.14
C LYS A 50 -18.10 -15.10 11.35
N VAL A 51 -16.96 -14.46 11.62
CA VAL A 51 -16.49 -13.27 10.87
C VAL A 51 -16.27 -13.62 9.40
N PHE A 52 -15.60 -14.74 9.10
CA PHE A 52 -15.37 -15.19 7.73
C PHE A 52 -16.67 -15.57 7.01
N GLY A 53 -17.62 -16.22 7.68
CA GLY A 53 -18.93 -16.54 7.12
C GLY A 53 -19.72 -15.29 6.72
N LYS A 54 -19.64 -14.21 7.51
CA LYS A 54 -20.24 -12.91 7.18
C LYS A 54 -19.53 -12.20 6.02
N ALA A 55 -18.21 -12.38 5.90
CA ALA A 55 -17.41 -11.70 4.88
C ALA A 55 -17.38 -12.41 3.51
N ALA A 56 -17.53 -13.73 3.48
CA ALA A 56 -17.50 -14.54 2.25
C ALA A 56 -18.43 -14.03 1.12
N PRO A 57 -19.71 -13.69 1.36
CA PRO A 57 -20.57 -13.18 0.28
C PRO A 57 -20.14 -11.80 -0.25
N LEU A 58 -19.55 -10.95 0.60
CA LEU A 58 -19.06 -9.62 0.20
C LEU A 58 -17.79 -9.70 -0.64
N MET A 59 -16.92 -10.69 -0.39
CA MET A 59 -15.70 -10.93 -1.17
C MET A 59 -15.99 -11.54 -2.54
N LEU A 60 -16.95 -12.46 -2.62
CA LEU A 60 -17.29 -13.17 -3.87
C LEU A 60 -18.07 -12.28 -4.86
N GLY A 61 -18.87 -11.33 -4.37
CA GLY A 61 -19.63 -10.41 -5.23
C GLY A 61 -18.78 -9.35 -5.95
N SER A 62 -17.56 -9.05 -5.45
CA SER A 62 -16.77 -7.91 -5.95
C SER A 62 -15.86 -8.24 -7.15
N LYS A 63 -15.72 -9.52 -7.55
CA LYS A 63 -14.77 -9.96 -8.59
C LYS A 63 -15.34 -9.99 -10.01
N ALA A 64 -16.66 -9.87 -10.18
CA ALA A 64 -17.31 -9.96 -11.49
C ALA A 64 -17.18 -8.68 -12.36
N ALA A 65 -16.80 -7.53 -11.78
CA ALA A 65 -16.77 -6.26 -12.52
C ALA A 65 -15.38 -5.86 -13.08
N GLY A 66 -14.32 -6.63 -12.81
CA GLY A 66 -12.94 -6.16 -13.03
C GLY A 66 -12.18 -6.72 -14.24
N VAL A 67 -12.76 -7.62 -15.03
CA VAL A 67 -11.97 -8.39 -16.04
C VAL A 67 -12.04 -7.82 -17.46
N GLN A 68 -12.76 -6.73 -17.71
CA GLN A 68 -13.04 -6.27 -19.08
C GLN A 68 -12.20 -5.08 -19.60
N ALA A 69 -11.03 -4.80 -19.01
CA ALA A 69 -10.22 -3.63 -19.40
C ALA A 69 -8.72 -3.91 -19.65
N ALA A 70 -8.32 -5.16 -19.88
CA ALA A 70 -6.90 -5.50 -20.13
C ALA A 70 -6.70 -6.22 -21.47
N ALA A 71 -7.17 -5.64 -22.57
CA ALA A 71 -6.81 -6.07 -23.93
C ALA A 71 -7.06 -4.95 -24.95
N ALA A 72 -6.22 -3.90 -24.95
CA ALA A 72 -6.10 -3.01 -26.09
C ALA A 72 -4.72 -2.35 -26.14
N GLY A 73 -3.89 -2.85 -27.06
CA GLY A 73 -3.13 -2.03 -28.02
C GLY A 73 -2.20 -0.94 -27.49
N ALA A 74 -0.90 -1.20 -27.65
CA ALA A 74 0.14 -0.18 -27.68
C ALA A 74 -0.15 0.89 -28.74
N GLN A 75 -0.29 2.14 -28.30
CA GLN A 75 -0.03 3.33 -29.10
C GLN A 75 0.33 4.49 -28.15
N PRO A 76 1.44 5.21 -28.33
CA PRO A 76 1.73 6.38 -27.50
C PRO A 76 0.82 7.54 -27.93
N PRO A 77 -0.06 8.07 -27.07
CA PRO A 77 -0.74 9.31 -27.39
C PRO A 77 0.18 10.49 -27.07
N ALA A 78 0.25 11.40 -28.03
CA ALA A 78 0.91 12.68 -27.93
C ALA A 78 0.48 13.46 -26.68
N ALA A 79 1.43 14.27 -26.18
CA ALA A 79 1.30 15.18 -25.06
C ALA A 79 0.16 16.19 -25.28
N GLY A 80 -1.06 15.81 -24.89
CA GLY A 80 -2.14 16.73 -24.59
C GLY A 80 -2.21 16.90 -23.08
N ILE A 81 -1.63 17.97 -22.55
CA ILE A 81 -1.78 18.38 -21.15
C ILE A 81 -3.18 19.02 -21.02
N ALA A 82 -4.21 18.21 -21.20
CA ALA A 82 -5.59 18.63 -20.93
C ALA A 82 -5.73 18.70 -19.41
N GLY A 83 -6.07 19.90 -18.91
CA GLY A 83 -6.15 20.21 -17.48
C GLY A 83 -7.00 19.20 -16.73
N ALA A 84 -6.32 18.36 -15.95
CA ALA A 84 -6.95 17.51 -14.96
C ALA A 84 -7.61 18.45 -13.94
N SER A 85 -8.94 18.46 -13.97
CA SER A 85 -9.74 19.09 -12.93
C SER A 85 -9.26 18.58 -11.58
N ALA A 86 -9.06 19.48 -10.62
CA ALA A 86 -8.54 19.20 -9.28
C ALA A 86 -9.53 18.33 -8.50
N GLU A 87 -9.62 17.05 -8.86
CA GLU A 87 -10.27 16.03 -8.08
C GLU A 87 -9.48 15.90 -6.78
N LYS A 88 -10.19 16.03 -5.64
CA LYS A 88 -9.59 15.92 -4.31
C LYS A 88 -8.74 14.66 -4.27
N GLN A 89 -7.42 14.85 -4.19
CA GLN A 89 -6.49 13.74 -4.19
C GLN A 89 -6.87 12.74 -3.11
N THR A 90 -7.06 11.49 -3.52
CA THR A 90 -7.44 10.44 -2.60
C THR A 90 -6.20 9.97 -1.83
N PRO A 91 -6.36 9.47 -0.59
CA PRO A 91 -5.28 8.82 0.18
C PRO A 91 -4.54 7.71 -0.59
N ALA A 92 -5.12 7.21 -1.69
CA ALA A 92 -4.47 6.27 -2.59
C ALA A 92 -3.25 6.88 -3.31
N MET A 93 -3.28 8.16 -3.72
CA MET A 93 -2.17 8.78 -4.47
C MET A 93 -0.88 8.83 -3.65
N LYS A 94 -0.96 9.15 -2.34
CA LYS A 94 0.19 9.13 -1.43
C LYS A 94 0.80 7.73 -1.30
N LYS A 95 -0.05 6.69 -1.20
CA LYS A 95 0.41 5.28 -1.14
C LYS A 95 1.10 4.87 -2.44
N TRP A 96 0.50 5.19 -3.58
CA TRP A 96 1.08 4.89 -4.89
C TRP A 96 2.39 5.62 -5.13
N GLY A 97 2.53 6.88 -4.69
CA GLY A 97 3.80 7.61 -4.71
C GLY A 97 4.93 6.91 -3.94
N HIS A 98 4.63 6.37 -2.75
CA HIS A 98 5.61 5.56 -2.01
C HIS A 98 5.99 4.27 -2.74
N ILE A 99 4.99 3.55 -3.26
CA ILE A 99 5.24 2.28 -3.95
C ILE A 99 6.10 2.50 -5.19
N THR A 100 5.78 3.49 -6.04
CA THR A 100 6.55 3.77 -7.26
C THR A 100 7.93 4.29 -6.94
N PHE A 101 8.08 5.17 -5.95
CA PHE A 101 9.38 5.67 -5.52
C PHE A 101 10.30 4.54 -5.06
N TRP A 102 9.85 3.71 -4.12
CA TRP A 102 10.68 2.62 -3.58
C TRP A 102 10.95 1.52 -4.59
N THR A 103 10.01 1.25 -5.50
CA THR A 103 10.24 0.36 -6.64
C THR A 103 11.34 0.93 -7.54
N GLY A 104 11.31 2.24 -7.81
CA GLY A 104 12.35 2.94 -8.56
C GLY A 104 13.73 2.83 -7.91
N VAL A 105 13.83 3.05 -6.59
CA VAL A 105 15.07 2.87 -5.82
C VAL A 105 15.58 1.42 -5.90
N GLY A 106 14.69 0.43 -5.81
CA GLY A 106 15.05 -0.98 -5.99
C GLY A 106 15.62 -1.27 -7.38
N CYS A 107 14.99 -0.76 -8.43
CA CYS A 107 15.50 -0.87 -9.81
C CYS A 107 16.85 -0.17 -9.99
N LEU A 108 17.06 1.00 -9.37
CA LEU A 108 18.35 1.69 -9.40
C LEU A 108 19.45 0.84 -8.74
N ALA A 109 19.16 0.22 -7.59
CA ALA A 109 20.10 -0.67 -6.91
C ALA A 109 20.47 -1.89 -7.78
N ILE A 110 19.48 -2.54 -8.39
CA ILE A 110 19.71 -3.65 -9.35
C ILE A 110 20.57 -3.17 -10.53
N GLY A 111 20.29 -1.99 -11.06
CA GLY A 111 21.07 -1.39 -12.14
C GLY A 111 22.54 -1.13 -11.75
N GLY A 112 22.76 -0.63 -10.53
CA GLY A 112 24.10 -0.46 -9.97
C GLY A 112 24.87 -1.78 -9.83
N VAL A 113 24.21 -2.84 -9.34
CA VAL A 113 24.79 -4.19 -9.30
C VAL A 113 25.13 -4.70 -10.70
N GLY A 114 24.23 -4.49 -11.68
CA GLY A 114 24.47 -4.85 -13.08
C GLY A 114 25.71 -4.17 -13.66
N LEU A 115 25.88 -2.86 -13.43
CA LEU A 115 27.09 -2.15 -13.85
C LEU A 115 28.35 -2.66 -13.13
N GLY A 116 28.26 -2.98 -11.84
CA GLY A 116 29.37 -3.56 -11.08
C GLY A 116 29.83 -4.90 -11.65
N LEU A 117 28.88 -5.80 -11.95
CA LEU A 117 29.17 -7.07 -12.61
C LEU A 117 29.71 -6.89 -14.04
N GLY A 118 29.17 -5.92 -14.78
CA GLY A 118 29.67 -5.55 -16.10
C GLY A 118 31.13 -5.11 -16.07
N LYS A 119 31.49 -4.28 -15.07
CA LYS A 119 32.88 -3.85 -14.83
C LYS A 119 33.79 -5.03 -14.48
N ALA A 120 33.38 -5.90 -13.55
CA ALA A 120 34.18 -7.07 -13.18
C ALA A 120 34.48 -7.96 -14.40
N ALA A 121 33.47 -8.23 -15.24
CA ALA A 121 33.66 -8.98 -16.48
C ALA A 121 34.57 -8.25 -17.48
N ALA A 122 34.50 -6.91 -17.57
CA ALA A 122 35.42 -6.14 -18.41
C ALA A 122 36.87 -6.24 -17.94
N ASP A 123 37.09 -6.28 -16.63
CA ASP A 123 38.43 -6.44 -16.06
C ASP A 123 38.97 -7.87 -16.24
N ASP A 124 38.11 -8.89 -16.25
CA ASP A 124 38.51 -10.26 -16.61
C ASP A 124 38.86 -10.40 -18.10
N TYR A 125 38.14 -9.70 -18.97
CA TYR A 125 38.50 -9.61 -20.39
C TYR A 125 39.91 -9.03 -20.59
N LYS A 126 40.27 -7.97 -19.84
CA LYS A 126 41.62 -7.39 -19.88
C LYS A 126 42.71 -8.34 -19.39
N LYS A 127 42.37 -9.34 -18.57
CA LYS A 127 43.30 -10.39 -18.11
C LYS A 127 43.47 -11.52 -19.13
N GLY A 128 42.78 -11.45 -20.28
CA GLY A 128 42.90 -12.42 -21.36
C GLY A 128 41.72 -13.39 -21.49
N ASP A 129 40.67 -13.26 -20.67
CA ASP A 129 39.45 -14.07 -20.84
C ASP A 129 38.56 -13.47 -21.94
N ILE A 130 38.72 -13.98 -23.15
CA ILE A 130 37.98 -13.51 -24.34
C ILE A 130 36.45 -13.72 -24.18
N SER A 131 36.03 -14.73 -23.40
CA SER A 131 34.59 -15.02 -23.19
C SER A 131 33.88 -14.00 -22.30
N ALA A 132 34.64 -13.22 -21.52
CA ALA A 132 34.09 -12.23 -20.60
C ALA A 132 33.51 -10.98 -21.31
N TRP A 133 33.81 -10.79 -22.60
CA TRP A 133 33.32 -9.65 -23.39
C TRP A 133 31.80 -9.61 -23.50
N ASP A 134 31.17 -10.71 -23.93
CA ASP A 134 29.71 -10.78 -24.10
C ASP A 134 28.99 -10.65 -22.74
N LYS A 135 29.58 -11.24 -21.70
CA LYS A 135 29.10 -11.12 -20.32
C LYS A 135 29.10 -9.66 -19.85
N SER A 136 30.18 -8.92 -20.12
CA SER A 136 30.26 -7.50 -19.79
C SER A 136 29.20 -6.67 -20.50
N ARG A 137 29.00 -6.87 -21.81
CA ARG A 137 27.97 -6.15 -22.58
C ARG A 137 26.56 -6.43 -22.07
N ASN A 138 26.25 -7.69 -21.78
CA ASN A 138 24.93 -8.07 -21.26
C ASN A 138 24.65 -7.43 -19.89
N TRP A 139 25.58 -7.55 -18.94
CA TRP A 139 25.41 -6.94 -17.61
C TRP A 139 25.35 -5.42 -17.65
N THR A 140 26.15 -4.79 -18.52
CA THR A 140 26.11 -3.35 -18.73
C THR A 140 24.77 -2.91 -19.32
N GLY A 141 24.25 -3.64 -20.29
CA GLY A 141 22.93 -3.37 -20.88
C GLY A 141 21.79 -3.50 -19.87
N VAL A 142 21.77 -4.57 -19.08
CA VAL A 142 20.82 -4.75 -17.96
C VAL A 142 20.97 -3.63 -16.94
N GLY A 143 22.20 -3.23 -16.62
CA GLY A 143 22.51 -2.13 -15.73
C GLY A 143 21.87 -0.82 -16.17
N PHE A 144 22.10 -0.39 -17.41
CA PHE A 144 21.51 0.83 -17.96
C PHE A 144 19.99 0.77 -18.08
N ALA A 145 19.43 -0.38 -18.48
CA ALA A 145 17.98 -0.55 -18.56
C ALA A 145 17.31 -0.40 -17.18
N ALA A 146 17.84 -1.07 -16.16
CA ALA A 146 17.34 -0.99 -14.80
C ALA A 146 17.52 0.40 -14.18
N LEU A 147 18.65 1.08 -14.47
CA LEU A 147 18.86 2.46 -14.04
C LEU A 147 17.87 3.42 -14.68
N GLY A 148 17.62 3.30 -15.99
CA GLY A 148 16.67 4.15 -16.70
C GLY A 148 15.24 4.00 -16.17
N VAL A 149 14.77 2.76 -16.04
CA VAL A 149 13.44 2.46 -15.47
C VAL A 149 13.35 2.91 -14.01
N GLY A 150 14.39 2.65 -13.21
CA GLY A 150 14.43 3.03 -11.81
C GLY A 150 14.39 4.54 -11.60
N ALA A 151 15.16 5.30 -12.38
CA ALA A 151 15.16 6.75 -12.34
C ALA A 151 13.79 7.33 -12.73
N ALA A 152 13.17 6.81 -13.79
CA ALA A 152 11.84 7.23 -14.21
C ALA A 152 10.80 7.01 -13.10
N LEU A 153 10.76 5.82 -12.49
CA LEU A 153 9.84 5.50 -11.40
C LEU A 153 10.09 6.34 -10.14
N ALA A 154 11.36 6.58 -9.79
CA ALA A 154 11.71 7.44 -8.65
C ALA A 154 11.21 8.88 -8.87
N ILE A 155 11.43 9.44 -10.06
CA ILE A 155 10.93 10.78 -10.42
C ILE A 155 9.40 10.81 -10.38
N THR A 156 8.72 9.82 -10.96
CA THR A 156 7.26 9.72 -10.90
C THR A 156 6.75 9.66 -9.46
N GLY A 157 7.40 8.89 -8.58
CA GLY A 157 7.04 8.82 -7.16
C GLY A 157 7.19 10.17 -6.45
N VAL A 158 8.28 10.91 -6.72
CA VAL A 158 8.49 12.27 -6.18
C VAL A 158 7.44 13.25 -6.69
N VAL A 159 7.12 13.22 -8.00
CA VAL A 159 6.08 14.08 -8.58
C VAL A 159 4.71 13.80 -7.95
N LEU A 160 4.39 12.54 -7.69
CA LEU A 160 3.15 12.19 -7.00
C LEU A 160 3.13 12.73 -5.55
N TRP A 161 4.26 12.79 -4.85
CA TRP A 161 4.34 13.41 -3.52
C TRP A 161 4.21 14.92 -3.55
N THR A 162 4.90 15.61 -4.47
CA THR A 162 4.89 17.08 -4.51
C THR A 162 3.55 17.64 -4.96
N LEU A 163 2.84 16.90 -5.81
CA LEU A 163 1.48 17.24 -6.21
C LEU A 163 0.44 16.88 -5.13
N SER A 164 0.81 16.12 -4.09
CA SER A 164 -0.12 15.85 -3.00
C SER A 164 -0.36 17.09 -2.17
N PRO A 165 -1.58 17.69 -2.21
CA PRO A 165 -1.88 18.80 -1.33
C PRO A 165 -1.65 18.32 0.09
N SER A 166 -0.88 19.09 0.84
CA SER A 166 -0.79 18.95 2.29
C SER A 166 -2.24 18.91 2.77
N GLU A 167 -2.66 17.77 3.32
CA GLU A 167 -3.95 17.76 4.00
C GLU A 167 -3.85 18.87 5.04
N PRO A 168 -4.84 19.77 5.17
CA PRO A 168 -4.86 20.69 6.30
C PRO A 168 -4.73 19.80 7.53
N GLU A 169 -3.60 19.91 8.22
CA GLU A 169 -3.31 19.11 9.41
C GLU A 169 -4.56 19.12 10.24
N SER A 170 -5.04 17.93 10.64
CA SER A 170 -6.33 17.73 11.29
C SER A 170 -6.58 18.82 12.31
N GLY A 171 -7.26 19.87 11.87
CA GLY A 171 -7.37 21.08 12.66
C GLY A 171 -8.24 20.70 13.82
N VAL A 172 -7.74 20.87 15.03
CA VAL A 172 -8.58 20.85 16.23
C VAL A 172 -9.56 22.00 16.06
N ALA A 173 -10.71 21.73 15.44
CA ALA A 173 -11.74 22.70 15.24
C ALA A 173 -12.51 22.82 16.56
N ILE A 174 -12.17 23.84 17.34
CA ILE A 174 -12.95 24.23 18.50
C ILE A 174 -14.18 24.95 17.95
N VAL A 175 -15.31 24.24 17.86
CA VAL A 175 -16.59 24.85 17.47
C VAL A 175 -17.26 25.34 18.77
N PRO A 176 -17.55 26.64 18.93
CA PRO A 176 -18.29 27.12 20.09
C PRO A 176 -19.68 26.48 20.09
N ALA A 177 -20.02 25.78 21.17
CA ALA A 177 -21.37 25.27 21.37
C ALA A 177 -22.32 26.47 21.50
N TRP A 178 -23.32 26.56 20.61
CA TRP A 178 -24.29 27.67 20.59
C TRP A 178 -25.08 27.79 21.91
N ASN A 179 -25.12 26.74 22.74
CA ASN A 179 -25.92 26.68 23.96
C ASN A 179 -25.09 26.82 25.24
N GLY A 180 -24.34 27.92 25.40
CA GLY A 180 -24.03 28.54 26.71
C GLY A 180 -23.39 27.70 27.83
N GLY A 181 -22.94 26.48 27.55
CA GLY A 181 -22.35 25.57 28.53
C GLY A 181 -21.57 24.50 27.79
N ASP A 182 -20.27 24.49 28.06
CA ASP A 182 -19.29 23.48 27.66
C ASP A 182 -18.72 23.56 26.22
N ALA A 183 -17.41 23.80 26.15
CA ALA A 183 -16.64 23.66 24.93
C ALA A 183 -16.50 22.16 24.60
N VAL A 184 -17.08 21.73 23.48
CA VAL A 184 -16.96 20.35 23.01
C VAL A 184 -15.67 20.22 22.19
N ILE A 185 -14.65 19.58 22.76
CA ILE A 185 -13.47 19.15 22.01
C ILE A 185 -13.86 17.90 21.23
N SER A 186 -14.36 18.08 20.01
CA SER A 186 -14.57 16.99 19.07
C SER A 186 -13.23 16.63 18.43
N ILE A 187 -12.55 15.61 18.93
CA ILE A 187 -11.51 14.92 18.17
C ILE A 187 -12.23 14.12 17.09
N ALA A 188 -12.51 14.75 15.96
CA ALA A 188 -13.04 14.09 14.76
C ALA A 188 -11.92 13.27 14.09
N GLY A 189 -11.36 12.32 14.83
CA GLY A 189 -10.43 11.32 14.33
C GLY A 189 -11.21 10.06 13.97
N ARG A 190 -11.26 9.74 12.69
CA ARG A 190 -11.82 8.48 12.19
C ARG A 190 -10.84 7.35 12.57
N PHE A 191 -11.09 6.66 13.68
CA PHE A 191 -10.34 5.45 14.07
C PHE A 191 -10.62 4.28 13.12
#